data_AF-A0A8T9BWS3-F1
#
_entry.id   AF-A0A8T9BWS3-F1
#
_cell.length_a   1.000
_cell.length_b   1.000
_cell.length_c   1.000
_cell.angle_alpha   90.00
_cell.angle_beta   90.00
_cell.angle_gamma   90.00
#
_symmetry.space_group_name_H-M   'P 1'
#
loop_
_entity.id
_entity.type
_entity.pdbx_description
1 polymer ?
#
loop_
_entity_poly.entity_id
_entity_poly.type
_entity_poly.pdbx_seq_one_letter_code
_entity_poly.pdbx_strand_id
1 'polypeptide(L)'
;MPSTEAFPLLSTSSTSTSTSDKLTPLPQSADRPRARRRSSGLGGEIRAGDTSVPALATLDVRPLSAGTIKAQNERDRRKPFSKRRKAKSLFQQWRRYALKHTWVSPLVLAGVILALYAVNPTDSNPIVHFIFLSYKLPAESGAPTHYGKGWWDLAFVSFYIVVLSFTREFIMQQWLRPLARRSGLKSRAKQSRFMEQMYTAIYFGVLGPCGLYVMSRTPVWYFNTRGLYEGYPHKTHEADFKFYYLFQAAYWAQQAIVLSLGMEKPRKDYKELVGHHITTLFLIGLSYRFHFTFMGLAVYVTHDISDFFLATSKTLNYLDHPLVGPYFGFFIVAWCYLRHYLNLVILWSEFNEFKTVGPYELNWETGQYKCDLSHYISTALLVALQGLNLFWLYYILRIAYRFLFYNVAEDDRSDNDENELAEEQRLDALAAAGATPLPARRCY
;
A
#
# COMPACT_ATOMS: atom_id res chain seq x y z
N MET A 1 -39.71 -35.72 14.13
CA MET A 1 -39.24 -37.04 14.61
C MET A 1 -40.25 -38.08 14.18
N PRO A 2 -39.87 -39.33 13.89
CA PRO A 2 -38.62 -39.81 13.27
C PRO A 2 -38.90 -40.58 11.94
N SER A 3 -37.87 -41.17 11.32
CA SER A 3 -37.89 -42.44 10.52
C SER A 3 -38.82 -42.57 9.27
N THR A 4 -38.51 -43.32 8.21
CA THR A 4 -37.34 -44.16 7.84
C THR A 4 -37.29 -44.37 6.30
N GLU A 5 -36.14 -44.87 5.80
CA GLU A 5 -36.02 -45.80 4.64
C GLU A 5 -36.50 -45.35 3.22
N ALA A 6 -36.18 -46.06 2.12
CA ALA A 6 -34.93 -46.73 1.73
C ALA A 6 -34.94 -46.99 0.20
N PHE A 7 -33.75 -47.17 -0.40
CA PHE A 7 -33.61 -47.70 -1.77
C PHE A 7 -33.69 -49.23 -1.79
N PRO A 8 -34.07 -49.80 -2.95
CA PRO A 8 -33.38 -50.98 -3.46
C PRO A 8 -32.76 -50.76 -4.85
N LEU A 9 -31.72 -51.54 -5.14
CA LEU A 9 -31.07 -51.71 -6.46
C LEU A 9 -31.39 -53.10 -7.03
N LEU A 10 -31.14 -53.29 -8.34
CA LEU A 10 -30.78 -54.52 -9.10
C LEU A 10 -30.94 -54.14 -10.61
N SER A 11 -29.91 -54.01 -11.45
CA SER A 11 -29.18 -55.06 -12.20
C SER A 11 -30.09 -56.10 -12.87
N THR A 12 -29.92 -56.51 -14.14
CA THR A 12 -28.69 -57.01 -14.78
C THR A 12 -28.72 -57.03 -16.34
N SER A 13 -27.53 -56.92 -16.98
CA SER A 13 -27.04 -57.63 -18.21
C SER A 13 -27.90 -57.60 -19.53
N SER A 14 -27.45 -58.01 -20.74
CA SER A 14 -26.21 -58.65 -21.26
C SER A 14 -25.98 -58.36 -22.79
N THR A 15 -24.74 -58.58 -23.32
CA THR A 15 -24.26 -58.99 -24.70
C THR A 15 -25.07 -58.77 -26.02
N SER A 16 -24.54 -58.70 -27.26
CA SER A 16 -23.18 -58.79 -27.91
C SER A 16 -23.21 -58.46 -29.45
N THR A 17 -22.07 -58.20 -30.13
CA THR A 17 -21.83 -58.14 -31.63
C THR A 17 -22.56 -57.05 -32.47
N SER A 18 -22.16 -56.50 -33.64
CA SER A 18 -21.11 -56.67 -34.70
C SER A 18 -21.42 -57.64 -35.89
N THR A 19 -20.94 -57.53 -37.16
CA THR A 19 -19.90 -56.68 -37.82
C THR A 19 -20.03 -56.64 -39.39
N SER A 20 -19.42 -55.65 -40.10
CA SER A 20 -19.08 -55.59 -41.57
C SER A 20 -20.24 -55.37 -42.59
N ASP A 21 -20.12 -54.92 -43.87
CA ASP A 21 -18.97 -54.55 -44.77
C ASP A 21 -19.37 -53.69 -46.06
N LYS A 22 -18.39 -53.29 -46.90
CA LYS A 22 -18.41 -52.91 -48.37
C LYS A 22 -18.55 -51.44 -48.89
N LEU A 23 -18.24 -51.22 -50.20
CA LEU A 23 -17.64 -49.97 -50.77
C LEU A 23 -18.17 -49.43 -52.14
N THR A 24 -18.09 -48.09 -52.35
CA THR A 24 -17.75 -47.31 -53.61
C THR A 24 -18.70 -47.35 -54.85
N PRO A 25 -18.60 -46.46 -55.90
CA PRO A 25 -17.53 -45.49 -56.28
C PRO A 25 -17.95 -44.02 -56.66
N LEU A 26 -17.01 -43.27 -57.27
CA LEU A 26 -17.00 -41.81 -57.60
C LEU A 26 -17.60 -41.45 -58.98
N PRO A 27 -17.82 -40.14 -59.29
CA PRO A 27 -16.81 -39.40 -60.08
C PRO A 27 -16.48 -37.96 -59.57
N GLN A 28 -15.62 -37.25 -60.31
CA GLN A 28 -14.90 -36.02 -59.89
C GLN A 28 -15.50 -34.71 -60.46
N SER A 29 -15.27 -33.58 -59.76
CA SER A 29 -14.99 -32.27 -60.38
C SER A 29 -14.24 -31.37 -59.38
N ALA A 30 -13.65 -30.25 -59.83
CA ALA A 30 -12.60 -29.55 -59.08
C ALA A 30 -12.74 -28.01 -59.03
N ASP A 31 -11.91 -27.44 -58.15
CA ASP A 31 -11.31 -26.09 -58.19
C ASP A 31 -11.95 -24.91 -57.41
N ARG A 32 -11.04 -24.11 -56.83
CA ARG A 32 -11.13 -22.78 -56.17
C ARG A 32 -11.88 -22.58 -54.83
N PRO A 33 -11.27 -21.84 -53.87
CA PRO A 33 -11.87 -21.55 -52.57
C PRO A 33 -12.82 -20.33 -52.58
N ARG A 34 -13.95 -20.43 -51.88
CA ARG A 34 -14.86 -19.29 -51.60
C ARG A 34 -14.19 -18.25 -50.68
N ALA A 35 -14.16 -16.99 -51.11
CA ALA A 35 -13.64 -15.88 -50.32
C ALA A 35 -14.54 -15.58 -49.10
N ARG A 36 -14.05 -15.84 -47.87
CA ARG A 36 -14.81 -15.55 -46.64
C ARG A 36 -14.72 -14.05 -46.30
N ARG A 37 -15.84 -13.35 -46.46
CA ARG A 37 -16.05 -11.92 -46.12
C ARG A 37 -15.58 -11.65 -44.69
N ARG A 38 -14.80 -10.57 -44.47
CA ARG A 38 -14.41 -10.15 -43.11
C ARG A 38 -15.64 -9.64 -42.35
N SER A 39 -16.04 -10.33 -41.29
CA SER A 39 -16.83 -9.72 -40.22
C SER A 39 -15.93 -8.83 -39.36
N SER A 40 -16.45 -7.67 -38.97
CA SER A 40 -15.83 -6.79 -37.98
C SER A 40 -16.04 -7.37 -36.58
N GLY A 41 -14.97 -7.75 -35.90
CA GLY A 41 -15.00 -8.28 -34.53
C GLY A 41 -15.28 -7.21 -33.47
N LEU A 42 -16.49 -6.64 -33.49
CA LEU A 42 -17.13 -5.97 -32.36
C LEU A 42 -18.31 -6.88 -31.96
N GLY A 43 -18.22 -7.47 -30.77
CA GLY A 43 -19.08 -8.59 -30.36
C GLY A 43 -18.25 -9.77 -29.86
N GLY A 44 -17.63 -9.58 -28.70
CA GLY A 44 -17.06 -10.65 -27.86
C GLY A 44 -17.59 -10.41 -26.45
N GLU A 45 -18.16 -11.45 -25.85
CA GLU A 45 -19.07 -11.35 -24.69
C GLU A 45 -18.43 -10.69 -23.46
N ILE A 46 -19.17 -9.79 -22.80
CA ILE A 46 -18.77 -9.24 -21.50
C ILE A 46 -19.03 -10.32 -20.44
N ARG A 47 -18.01 -11.12 -20.13
CA ARG A 47 -18.00 -11.93 -18.90
C ARG A 47 -17.73 -11.02 -17.70
N ALA A 48 -18.80 -10.57 -17.06
CA ALA A 48 -18.73 -10.13 -15.67
C ALA A 48 -18.42 -11.36 -14.79
N GLY A 49 -17.28 -11.36 -14.11
CA GLY A 49 -16.86 -12.48 -13.24
C GLY A 49 -15.41 -12.38 -12.75
N ASP A 50 -14.47 -12.17 -13.67
CA ASP A 50 -13.03 -12.21 -13.37
C ASP A 50 -12.42 -10.80 -13.20
N THR A 51 -12.34 -10.30 -11.96
CA THR A 51 -11.62 -9.06 -11.61
C THR A 51 -10.21 -9.30 -11.08
N SER A 52 -9.56 -10.39 -11.50
CA SER A 52 -8.16 -10.71 -11.24
C SER A 52 -7.21 -9.87 -12.10
N VAL A 53 -7.23 -8.55 -11.91
CA VAL A 53 -6.25 -7.64 -12.50
C VAL A 53 -4.87 -7.96 -11.89
N PRO A 54 -3.86 -8.37 -12.67
CA PRO A 54 -2.53 -8.63 -12.13
C PRO A 54 -1.94 -7.33 -11.58
N ALA A 55 -1.36 -7.38 -10.38
CA ALA A 55 -0.70 -6.21 -9.79
C ALA A 55 0.38 -5.67 -10.75
N LEU A 56 0.57 -4.35 -10.78
CA LEU A 56 1.46 -3.71 -11.76
C LEU A 56 2.91 -4.24 -11.69
N ALA A 57 3.32 -4.73 -10.52
CA ALA A 57 4.63 -5.35 -10.26
C ALA A 57 4.77 -6.81 -10.77
N THR A 58 3.66 -7.50 -11.05
CA THR A 58 3.61 -8.93 -11.44
C THR A 58 2.97 -9.18 -12.80
N LEU A 59 2.91 -8.17 -13.67
CA LEU A 59 2.47 -8.31 -15.06
C LEU A 59 3.38 -9.30 -15.83
N ASP A 60 2.93 -10.56 -15.98
CA ASP A 60 3.57 -11.61 -16.80
C ASP A 60 3.48 -11.26 -18.30
N VAL A 61 4.34 -10.35 -18.74
CA VAL A 61 4.54 -10.03 -20.16
C VAL A 61 5.36 -11.15 -20.79
N ARG A 62 4.73 -12.31 -21.01
CA ARG A 62 5.30 -13.42 -21.77
C ARG A 62 5.89 -12.89 -23.07
N PRO A 63 7.20 -13.10 -23.35
CA PRO A 63 7.81 -12.61 -24.57
C PRO A 63 7.12 -13.26 -25.77
N LEU A 64 6.76 -12.45 -26.76
CA LEU A 64 6.17 -12.93 -28.02
C LEU A 64 7.09 -13.99 -28.65
N SER A 65 6.51 -15.12 -29.07
CA SER A 65 7.25 -16.17 -29.78
C SER A 65 8.11 -15.60 -30.90
N ALA A 66 9.33 -16.12 -31.07
CA ALA A 66 10.26 -15.67 -32.10
C ALA A 66 9.65 -15.71 -33.51
N GLY A 67 8.76 -16.66 -33.79
CA GLY A 67 7.98 -16.71 -35.04
C GLY A 67 7.03 -15.52 -35.20
N THR A 68 6.33 -15.14 -34.13
CA THR A 68 5.44 -13.96 -34.11
C THR A 68 6.23 -12.67 -34.27
N ILE A 69 7.38 -12.52 -33.58
CA ILE A 69 8.28 -11.37 -33.73
C ILE A 69 8.78 -11.27 -35.18
N LYS A 70 9.21 -12.40 -35.80
CA LYS A 70 9.68 -12.42 -37.19
C LYS A 70 8.57 -12.03 -38.17
N ALA A 71 7.39 -12.63 -38.06
CA ALA A 71 6.24 -12.32 -38.93
C ALA A 71 5.76 -10.86 -38.78
N GLN A 72 5.86 -10.30 -37.57
CA GLN A 72 5.54 -8.90 -37.31
C GLN A 72 6.61 -7.96 -37.91
N ASN A 73 7.89 -8.27 -37.76
CA ASN A 73 8.99 -7.53 -38.40
C ASN A 73 8.91 -7.55 -39.94
N GLU A 74 8.55 -8.68 -40.55
CA GLU A 74 8.40 -8.77 -42.01
C GLU A 74 7.19 -7.98 -42.54
N ARG A 75 6.05 -7.99 -41.83
CA ARG A 75 4.92 -7.08 -42.12
C ARG A 75 5.28 -5.62 -41.93
N ASP A 76 6.13 -5.32 -40.95
CA ASP A 76 6.52 -3.96 -40.62
C ASP A 76 7.52 -3.36 -41.60
N ARG A 77 8.43 -4.18 -42.14
CA ARG A 77 9.43 -3.83 -43.17
C ARG A 77 8.82 -3.45 -44.53
N ARG A 78 7.57 -3.83 -44.81
CA ARG A 78 6.86 -3.57 -46.08
C ARG A 78 6.00 -2.28 -46.10
N LYS A 79 6.19 -1.34 -45.16
CA LYS A 79 5.43 -0.07 -45.12
C LYS A 79 6.35 1.14 -44.92
N PRO A 80 6.09 2.28 -45.60
CA PRO A 80 6.96 3.46 -45.54
C PRO A 80 7.08 4.04 -44.13
N PHE A 81 8.28 4.55 -43.81
CA PHE A 81 8.65 5.02 -42.47
C PHE A 81 8.03 6.37 -42.10
N SER A 82 6.74 6.37 -41.76
CA SER A 82 6.06 7.55 -41.19
C SER A 82 6.69 7.97 -39.85
N LYS A 83 6.96 9.27 -39.67
CA LYS A 83 7.41 9.86 -38.38
C LYS A 83 6.49 9.45 -37.21
N ARG A 84 5.18 9.34 -37.44
CA ARG A 84 4.16 8.89 -36.48
C ARG A 84 4.40 7.45 -35.97
N ARG A 85 5.06 6.60 -36.76
CA ARG A 85 5.46 5.23 -36.37
C ARG A 85 6.66 5.25 -35.43
N LYS A 86 7.67 6.08 -35.70
CA LYS A 86 8.85 6.24 -34.82
C LYS A 86 8.43 6.78 -33.45
N ALA A 87 7.53 7.76 -33.42
CA ALA A 87 6.93 8.25 -32.16
C ALA A 87 6.19 7.14 -31.38
N LYS A 88 5.34 6.34 -32.04
CA LYS A 88 4.66 5.19 -31.38
C LYS A 88 5.65 4.12 -30.88
N SER A 89 6.71 3.86 -31.63
CA SER A 89 7.78 2.91 -31.24
C SER A 89 8.53 3.39 -30.00
N LEU A 90 8.95 4.66 -29.96
CA LEU A 90 9.59 5.27 -28.80
C LEU A 90 8.66 5.31 -27.58
N PHE A 91 7.39 5.67 -27.75
CA PHE A 91 6.40 5.62 -26.67
C PHE A 91 6.19 4.19 -26.13
N GLN A 92 6.15 3.17 -26.99
CA GLN A 92 6.08 1.77 -26.56
C GLN A 92 7.38 1.26 -25.91
N GLN A 93 8.53 1.86 -26.22
CA GLN A 93 9.80 1.57 -25.56
C GLN A 93 9.86 2.24 -24.18
N TRP A 94 9.50 3.53 -24.09
CA TRP A 94 9.38 4.27 -22.83
C TRP A 94 8.35 3.63 -21.89
N ARG A 95 7.16 3.25 -22.38
CA ARG A 95 6.15 2.55 -21.56
C ARG A 95 6.67 1.23 -20.99
N ARG A 96 7.44 0.46 -21.77
CA ARG A 96 8.09 -0.77 -21.27
C ARG A 96 9.22 -0.48 -20.27
N TYR A 97 9.92 0.64 -20.42
CA TYR A 97 10.94 1.08 -19.46
C TYR A 97 10.30 1.54 -18.14
N ALA A 98 9.27 2.38 -18.18
CA ALA A 98 8.55 2.86 -17.00
C ALA A 98 7.79 1.75 -16.26
N LEU A 99 7.23 0.76 -16.96
CA LEU A 99 6.66 -0.45 -16.32
C LEU A 99 7.72 -1.33 -15.65
N LYS A 100 8.96 -1.35 -16.17
CA LYS A 100 10.10 -2.06 -15.56
C LYS A 100 10.75 -1.28 -14.41
N HIS A 101 10.64 0.05 -14.44
CA HIS A 101 11.21 1.00 -13.51
C HIS A 101 10.13 1.99 -13.06
N THR A 102 9.22 1.50 -12.22
CA THR A 102 8.06 2.23 -11.68
C THR A 102 8.38 3.63 -11.16
N TRP A 103 9.56 3.84 -10.55
CA TRP A 103 10.06 5.14 -10.08
C TRP A 103 10.15 6.21 -11.18
N VAL A 104 10.28 5.82 -12.46
CA VAL A 104 10.32 6.76 -13.59
C VAL A 104 9.01 7.55 -13.72
N SER A 105 7.87 6.93 -13.42
CA SER A 105 6.55 7.59 -13.54
C SER A 105 6.39 8.74 -12.54
N PRO A 106 6.58 8.53 -11.22
CA PRO A 106 6.61 9.63 -10.25
C PRO A 106 7.76 10.62 -10.48
N LEU A 107 8.95 10.18 -10.90
CA LEU A 107 10.07 11.08 -11.19
C LEU A 107 9.76 12.05 -12.34
N VAL A 108 9.13 11.56 -13.42
CA VAL A 108 8.71 12.43 -14.54
C VAL A 108 7.63 13.42 -14.10
N LEU A 109 6.68 12.99 -13.27
CA LEU A 109 5.64 13.89 -12.75
C LEU A 109 6.21 14.97 -11.81
N ALA A 110 7.06 14.60 -10.86
CA ALA A 110 7.76 15.56 -10.00
C ALA A 110 8.68 16.48 -10.81
N GLY A 111 9.40 15.95 -11.79
CA GLY A 111 10.27 16.74 -12.69
C GLY A 111 9.51 17.75 -13.55
N VAL A 112 8.29 17.42 -14.01
CA VAL A 112 7.41 18.37 -14.71
C VAL A 112 6.98 19.50 -13.76
N ILE A 113 6.60 19.20 -12.53
CA ILE A 113 6.20 20.20 -11.53
C ILE A 113 7.40 21.12 -11.20
N LEU A 114 8.58 20.57 -10.94
CA LEU A 114 9.80 21.34 -10.69
C LEU A 114 10.22 22.19 -11.90
N ALA A 115 10.03 21.70 -13.14
CA ALA A 115 10.29 22.49 -14.35
C ALA A 115 9.29 23.65 -14.52
N LEU A 116 8.00 23.44 -14.23
CA LEU A 116 6.99 24.50 -14.24
C LEU A 116 7.24 25.57 -13.17
N TYR A 117 7.85 25.21 -12.05
CA TYR A 117 8.37 26.18 -11.09
C TYR A 117 9.58 26.94 -11.64
N ALA A 118 10.58 26.23 -12.19
CA ALA A 118 11.81 26.83 -12.69
C ALA A 118 11.61 27.84 -13.86
N VAL A 119 10.51 27.72 -14.61
CA VAL A 119 10.14 28.68 -15.67
C VAL A 119 9.67 30.03 -15.11
N ASN A 120 9.09 30.06 -13.90
CA ASN A 120 8.74 31.30 -13.20
C ASN A 120 8.89 31.10 -11.68
N PRO A 121 10.10 31.25 -11.11
CA PRO A 121 10.37 31.03 -9.69
C PRO A 121 9.98 32.26 -8.86
N THR A 122 8.68 32.60 -8.86
CA THR A 122 8.11 33.73 -8.11
C THR A 122 6.82 33.31 -7.39
N ASP A 123 6.45 34.03 -6.32
CA ASP A 123 5.25 33.77 -5.52
C ASP A 123 3.93 33.91 -6.31
N SER A 124 3.96 34.45 -7.54
CA SER A 124 2.82 34.48 -8.44
C SER A 124 2.54 33.13 -9.11
N ASN A 125 3.46 32.17 -9.03
CA ASN A 125 3.35 30.87 -9.69
C ASN A 125 2.60 29.89 -8.76
N PRO A 126 1.41 29.37 -9.14
CA PRO A 126 0.64 28.46 -8.29
C PRO A 126 1.36 27.15 -7.97
N ILE A 127 2.44 26.82 -8.69
CA ILE A 127 3.31 25.68 -8.38
C ILE A 127 4.09 25.86 -7.05
N VAL A 128 4.29 27.10 -6.58
CA VAL A 128 4.89 27.37 -5.25
C VAL A 128 4.14 26.63 -4.15
N HIS A 129 2.81 26.58 -4.23
CA HIS A 129 1.94 25.90 -3.26
C HIS A 129 2.09 24.36 -3.22
N PHE A 130 2.69 23.76 -4.25
CA PHE A 130 2.99 22.33 -4.29
C PHE A 130 4.33 22.03 -3.62
N ILE A 131 5.31 22.92 -3.76
CA ILE A 131 6.71 22.69 -3.31
C ILE A 131 6.94 23.22 -1.89
N PHE A 132 6.35 24.37 -1.55
CA PHE A 132 6.61 25.12 -0.32
C PHE A 132 5.35 25.27 0.54
N LEU A 133 5.56 25.54 1.83
CA LEU A 133 4.46 25.75 2.78
C LEU A 133 3.66 27.01 2.45
N SER A 134 2.37 26.83 2.26
CA SER A 134 1.43 27.92 1.99
C SER A 134 0.99 28.63 3.27
N TYR A 135 0.48 29.86 3.13
CA TYR A 135 -0.07 30.67 4.23
C TYR A 135 0.96 31.09 5.30
N LYS A 136 2.17 31.50 4.89
CA LYS A 136 3.14 32.16 5.77
C LYS A 136 2.53 33.43 6.36
N LEU A 137 2.65 33.61 7.67
CA LEU A 137 2.22 34.83 8.36
C LEU A 137 3.39 35.82 8.51
N PRO A 138 3.11 37.13 8.66
CA PRO A 138 4.12 38.08 9.09
C PRO A 138 4.61 37.67 10.48
N ALA A 139 5.94 37.65 10.66
CA ALA A 139 6.59 37.35 11.92
C ALA A 139 7.42 38.57 12.35
N GLU A 140 7.41 38.88 13.65
CA GLU A 140 8.23 39.94 14.23
C GLU A 140 9.72 39.56 14.21
N SER A 141 10.60 40.55 14.28
CA SER A 141 12.05 40.36 14.16
C SER A 141 12.61 39.50 15.30
N GLY A 142 12.91 38.23 15.00
CA GLY A 142 13.42 37.24 15.96
C GLY A 142 12.39 36.19 16.40
N ALA A 143 11.11 36.33 16.03
CA ALA A 143 10.07 35.34 16.33
C ALA A 143 10.12 34.15 15.32
N PRO A 144 9.69 32.94 15.73
CA PRO A 144 9.51 31.82 14.81
C PRO A 144 8.54 32.14 13.66
N THR A 145 8.82 31.64 12.46
CA THR A 145 7.90 31.82 11.32
C THR A 145 6.71 30.87 11.44
N HIS A 146 5.53 31.44 11.72
CA HIS A 146 4.27 30.72 11.75
C HIS A 146 3.56 30.67 10.39
N TYR A 147 2.79 29.61 10.19
CA TYR A 147 1.96 29.37 9.02
C TYR A 147 0.52 29.08 9.45
N GLY A 148 -0.46 29.62 8.71
CA GLY A 148 -1.88 29.27 8.81
C GLY A 148 -2.22 27.94 8.12
N LYS A 149 -3.51 27.71 7.86
CA LYS A 149 -4.04 26.50 7.19
C LYS A 149 -4.98 26.90 6.05
N GLY A 150 -5.03 26.10 4.97
CA GLY A 150 -6.03 26.28 3.91
C GLY A 150 -5.90 25.30 2.75
N TRP A 151 -6.71 25.48 1.71
CA TRP A 151 -6.83 24.54 0.58
C TRP A 151 -5.53 24.26 -0.18
N TRP A 152 -4.60 25.21 -0.23
CA TRP A 152 -3.28 25.00 -0.86
C TRP A 152 -2.43 23.95 -0.14
N ASP A 153 -2.72 23.63 1.12
CA ASP A 153 -2.03 22.56 1.85
C ASP A 153 -2.35 21.17 1.27
N LEU A 154 -3.47 21.01 0.53
CA LEU A 154 -3.75 19.80 -0.25
C LEU A 154 -2.88 19.71 -1.51
N ALA A 155 -2.49 20.84 -2.11
CA ALA A 155 -1.58 20.87 -3.25
C ALA A 155 -0.18 20.39 -2.82
N PHE A 156 0.31 20.90 -1.69
CA PHE A 156 1.53 20.43 -1.01
C PHE A 156 1.47 18.92 -0.75
N VAL A 157 0.42 18.43 -0.07
CA VAL A 157 0.23 16.98 0.18
C VAL A 157 0.25 16.17 -1.13
N SER A 158 -0.41 16.65 -2.19
CA SER A 158 -0.45 15.95 -3.48
C SER A 158 0.92 15.85 -4.17
N PHE A 159 1.78 16.86 -4.05
CA PHE A 159 3.14 16.80 -4.55
C PHE A 159 4.00 15.83 -3.75
N TYR A 160 3.91 15.89 -2.41
CA TYR A 160 4.69 15.00 -1.57
C TYR A 160 4.26 13.53 -1.67
N ILE A 161 3.01 13.21 -2.02
CA ILE A 161 2.60 11.85 -2.43
C ILE A 161 3.42 11.37 -3.64
N VAL A 162 3.67 12.23 -4.63
CA VAL A 162 4.48 11.90 -5.82
C VAL A 162 5.96 11.76 -5.45
N VAL A 163 6.51 12.67 -4.65
CA VAL A 163 7.90 12.62 -4.17
C VAL A 163 8.16 11.36 -3.34
N LEU A 164 7.25 10.98 -2.45
CA LEU A 164 7.32 9.76 -1.65
C LEU A 164 7.18 8.50 -2.52
N SER A 165 6.28 8.51 -3.52
CA SER A 165 6.15 7.42 -4.48
C SER A 165 7.40 7.23 -5.34
N PHE A 166 8.08 8.32 -5.74
CA PHE A 166 9.40 8.25 -6.37
C PHE A 166 10.43 7.63 -5.41
N THR A 167 10.53 8.19 -4.21
CA THR A 167 11.55 7.84 -3.21
C THR A 167 11.46 6.37 -2.80
N ARG A 168 10.25 5.87 -2.53
CA ARG A 168 9.94 4.46 -2.27
C ARG A 168 10.46 3.54 -3.37
N GLU A 169 9.99 3.74 -4.59
CA GLU A 169 10.31 2.86 -5.71
C GLU A 169 11.80 2.94 -6.12
N PHE A 170 12.43 4.12 -5.94
CA PHE A 170 13.86 4.31 -6.17
C PHE A 170 14.70 3.57 -5.12
N ILE A 171 14.45 3.79 -3.82
CA ILE A 171 15.19 3.13 -2.73
C ILE A 171 14.99 1.61 -2.80
N MET A 172 13.76 1.14 -2.97
CA MET A 172 13.47 -0.29 -3.10
C MET A 172 14.23 -0.93 -4.28
N GLN A 173 14.22 -0.33 -5.47
CA GLN A 173 14.84 -0.96 -6.65
C GLN A 173 16.36 -0.79 -6.74
N GLN A 174 16.90 0.37 -6.35
CA GLN A 174 18.31 0.71 -6.55
C GLN A 174 19.17 0.32 -5.35
N TRP A 175 18.66 0.40 -4.11
CA TRP A 175 19.43 0.15 -2.89
C TRP A 175 19.02 -1.15 -2.21
N LEU A 176 17.73 -1.35 -1.94
CA LEU A 176 17.27 -2.51 -1.17
C LEU A 176 17.29 -3.81 -2.00
N ARG A 177 17.00 -3.75 -3.31
CA ARG A 177 17.02 -4.94 -4.17
C ARG A 177 18.43 -5.52 -4.40
N PRO A 178 19.51 -4.72 -4.52
CA PRO A 178 20.87 -5.24 -4.42
C PRO A 178 21.24 -5.72 -3.01
N LEU A 179 20.83 -5.00 -1.96
CA LEU A 179 21.11 -5.38 -0.57
C LEU A 179 20.52 -6.76 -0.24
N ALA A 180 19.24 -6.99 -0.51
CA ALA A 180 18.55 -8.26 -0.27
C ALA A 180 19.27 -9.46 -0.93
N ARG A 181 19.82 -9.27 -2.14
CA ARG A 181 20.60 -10.31 -2.84
C ARG A 181 21.97 -10.54 -2.22
N ARG A 182 22.63 -9.50 -1.72
CA ARG A 182 23.89 -9.61 -0.96
C ARG A 182 23.67 -10.34 0.38
N SER A 183 22.52 -10.13 1.01
CA SER A 183 22.04 -10.86 2.20
C SER A 183 21.60 -12.31 1.94
N GLY A 184 21.88 -12.88 0.75
CA GLY A 184 21.62 -14.30 0.48
C GLY A 184 20.15 -14.70 0.25
N LEU A 185 19.20 -13.76 0.33
CA LEU A 185 17.76 -14.03 0.14
C LEU A 185 17.48 -14.55 -1.28
N LYS A 186 17.23 -15.86 -1.42
CA LYS A 186 16.99 -16.51 -2.74
C LYS A 186 15.58 -16.25 -3.28
N SER A 187 14.54 -16.40 -2.45
CA SER A 187 13.13 -16.21 -2.84
C SER A 187 12.84 -14.79 -3.29
N ARG A 188 12.06 -14.65 -4.38
CA ARG A 188 11.64 -13.33 -4.91
C ARG A 188 10.68 -12.59 -4.01
N ALA A 189 9.84 -13.29 -3.25
CA ALA A 189 8.94 -12.66 -2.29
C ALA A 189 9.58 -12.46 -0.91
N LYS A 190 10.47 -13.34 -0.41
CA LYS A 190 11.28 -13.00 0.79
C LYS A 190 12.15 -11.75 0.49
N GLN A 191 12.64 -11.59 -0.76
CA GLN A 191 13.21 -10.31 -1.26
C GLN A 191 12.19 -9.15 -1.23
N SER A 192 10.95 -9.32 -1.72
CA SER A 192 9.93 -8.25 -1.73
C SER A 192 9.54 -7.80 -0.32
N ARG A 193 9.13 -8.74 0.54
CA ARG A 193 8.76 -8.46 1.94
C ARG A 193 9.92 -7.84 2.72
N PHE A 194 11.16 -8.28 2.50
CA PHE A 194 12.34 -7.62 3.05
C PHE A 194 12.50 -6.18 2.55
N MET A 195 12.34 -5.90 1.26
CA MET A 195 12.40 -4.52 0.73
C MET A 195 11.26 -3.65 1.26
N GLU A 196 10.06 -4.19 1.41
CA GLU A 196 8.89 -3.52 1.98
C GLU A 196 9.18 -3.11 3.44
N GLN A 197 9.57 -4.06 4.29
CA GLN A 197 9.86 -3.76 5.71
C GLN A 197 11.11 -2.90 5.90
N MET A 198 12.19 -3.12 5.14
CA MET A 198 13.41 -2.31 5.23
C MET A 198 13.17 -0.86 4.74
N TYR A 199 12.29 -0.63 3.75
CA TYR A 199 11.88 0.73 3.40
C TYR A 199 11.13 1.42 4.55
N THR A 200 10.16 0.73 5.16
CA THR A 200 9.42 1.23 6.33
C THR A 200 10.34 1.54 7.51
N ALA A 201 11.33 0.69 7.78
CA ALA A 201 12.34 0.91 8.80
C ALA A 201 13.24 2.13 8.51
N ILE A 202 13.64 2.34 7.24
CA ILE A 202 14.40 3.55 6.85
C ILE A 202 13.53 4.80 6.99
N TYR A 203 12.26 4.76 6.57
CA TYR A 203 11.35 5.89 6.66
C TYR A 203 11.12 6.33 8.11
N PHE A 204 10.64 5.43 8.98
CA PHE A 204 10.38 5.77 10.38
C PHE A 204 11.67 5.97 11.19
N GLY A 205 12.80 5.40 10.77
CA GLY A 205 14.12 5.68 11.35
C GLY A 205 14.59 7.13 11.15
N VAL A 206 14.05 7.84 10.16
CA VAL A 206 14.27 9.29 9.95
C VAL A 206 13.12 10.11 10.51
N LEU A 207 11.86 9.71 10.25
CA LEU A 207 10.69 10.51 10.63
C LEU A 207 10.33 10.41 12.11
N GLY A 208 10.58 9.30 12.80
CA GLY A 208 10.35 9.17 14.25
C GLY A 208 11.17 10.17 15.07
N PRO A 209 12.51 10.25 14.88
CA PRO A 209 13.35 11.29 15.49
C PRO A 209 12.95 12.71 15.09
N CYS A 210 12.52 12.92 13.84
CA CYS A 210 11.99 14.23 13.39
C CYS A 210 10.70 14.61 14.14
N GLY A 211 9.77 13.67 14.31
CA GLY A 211 8.54 13.86 15.09
C GLY A 211 8.81 14.17 16.55
N LEU A 212 9.78 13.49 17.18
CA LEU A 212 10.24 13.83 18.54
C LEU A 212 10.85 15.23 18.62
N TYR A 213 11.64 15.64 17.64
CA TYR A 213 12.19 17.00 17.57
C TYR A 213 11.07 18.05 17.49
N VAL A 214 10.12 17.88 16.55
CA VAL A 214 8.93 18.75 16.42
C VAL A 214 8.13 18.79 17.73
N MET A 215 7.90 17.63 18.34
CA MET A 215 7.14 17.48 19.59
C MET A 215 7.80 18.17 20.78
N SER A 216 9.14 18.18 20.86
CA SER A 216 9.87 18.88 21.94
C SER A 216 9.75 20.41 21.88
N ARG A 217 9.31 20.97 20.74
CA ARG A 217 9.03 22.39 20.55
C ARG A 217 7.53 22.73 20.72
N THR A 218 6.75 21.82 21.33
CA THR A 218 5.32 22.00 21.63
C THR A 218 5.03 21.73 23.11
N PRO A 219 3.94 22.29 23.69
CA PRO A 219 3.54 21.98 25.07
C PRO A 219 3.16 20.49 25.30
N VAL A 220 3.05 19.70 24.22
CA VAL A 220 2.76 18.26 24.24
C VAL A 220 4.00 17.40 24.57
N TRP A 221 5.18 18.00 24.75
CA TRP A 221 6.43 17.25 24.96
C TRP A 221 6.30 16.16 26.03
N TYR A 222 6.86 14.99 25.74
CA TYR A 222 6.74 13.77 26.54
C TYR A 222 5.29 13.38 26.91
N PHE A 223 4.34 13.62 25.99
CA PHE A 223 2.92 13.25 26.09
C PHE A 223 2.16 13.96 27.21
N ASN A 224 2.55 15.21 27.52
CA ASN A 224 1.79 16.10 28.39
C ASN A 224 0.38 16.35 27.82
N THR A 225 -0.62 15.72 28.44
CA THR A 225 -2.02 15.73 28.01
C THR A 225 -2.65 17.10 28.07
N ARG A 226 -2.32 17.90 29.10
CA ARG A 226 -2.81 19.28 29.23
C ARG A 226 -2.43 20.14 28.01
N GLY A 227 -1.22 19.92 27.48
CA GLY A 227 -0.69 20.57 26.28
C GLY A 227 -1.47 20.27 24.99
N LEU A 228 -2.37 19.28 24.99
CA LEU A 228 -3.27 18.99 23.86
C LEU A 228 -4.41 20.00 23.73
N TYR A 229 -4.82 20.63 24.84
CA TYR A 229 -6.00 21.49 24.93
C TYR A 229 -5.67 22.93 25.36
N GLU A 230 -4.55 23.13 26.06
CA GLU A 230 -4.06 24.45 26.45
C GLU A 230 -3.71 25.30 25.22
N GLY A 231 -4.22 26.53 25.17
CA GLY A 231 -4.09 27.41 24.00
C GLY A 231 -4.91 27.01 22.77
N TYR A 232 -5.81 26.02 22.86
CA TYR A 232 -6.71 25.67 21.76
C TYR A 232 -7.72 26.82 21.49
N PRO A 233 -7.99 27.20 20.22
CA PRO A 233 -7.69 26.48 18.98
C PRO A 233 -6.31 26.78 18.40
N HIS A 234 -5.53 25.73 18.13
CA HIS A 234 -4.20 25.81 17.51
C HIS A 234 -4.32 26.12 16.00
N LYS A 235 -4.57 27.39 15.69
CA LYS A 235 -4.75 27.91 14.32
C LYS A 235 -3.48 27.87 13.48
N THR A 236 -2.35 28.15 14.10
CA THR A 236 -1.08 28.45 13.44
C THR A 236 0.04 27.58 14.00
N HIS A 237 0.98 27.19 13.14
CA HIS A 237 2.06 26.27 13.50
C HIS A 237 3.40 26.79 12.99
N GLU A 238 4.49 26.41 13.66
CA GLU A 238 5.84 26.64 13.13
C GLU A 238 6.07 25.89 11.82
N ALA A 239 7.10 26.33 11.08
CA ALA A 239 7.45 25.79 9.76
C ALA A 239 7.68 24.27 9.78
N ASP A 240 8.46 23.77 10.73
CA ASP A 240 8.77 22.34 10.88
C ASP A 240 7.55 21.52 11.30
N PHE A 241 6.74 22.01 12.24
CA PHE A 241 5.49 21.35 12.65
C PHE A 241 4.56 21.21 11.45
N LYS A 242 4.32 22.30 10.70
CA LYS A 242 3.43 22.26 9.54
C LYS A 242 4.01 21.36 8.43
N PHE A 243 5.32 21.42 8.19
CA PHE A 243 5.99 20.53 7.23
C PHE A 243 5.84 19.07 7.62
N TYR A 244 6.26 18.68 8.83
CA TYR A 244 6.21 17.30 9.32
C TYR A 244 4.78 16.76 9.29
N TYR A 245 3.81 17.53 9.77
CA TYR A 245 2.41 17.10 9.81
C TYR A 245 1.84 16.87 8.40
N LEU A 246 2.07 17.78 7.45
CA LEU A 246 1.60 17.62 6.08
C LEU A 246 2.38 16.55 5.29
N PHE A 247 3.67 16.38 5.58
CA PHE A 247 4.51 15.33 4.99
C PHE A 247 4.07 13.94 5.46
N GLN A 248 3.76 13.78 6.75
CA GLN A 248 3.15 12.57 7.29
C GLN A 248 1.76 12.33 6.68
N ALA A 249 0.92 13.36 6.54
CA ALA A 249 -0.36 13.22 5.84
C ALA A 249 -0.19 12.73 4.39
N ALA A 250 0.84 13.22 3.68
CA ALA A 250 1.21 12.75 2.35
C ALA A 250 1.70 11.29 2.34
N TYR A 251 2.46 10.85 3.35
CA TYR A 251 2.88 9.45 3.48
C TYR A 251 1.72 8.48 3.73
N TRP A 252 0.85 8.78 4.70
CA TRP A 252 -0.31 7.93 4.99
C TRP A 252 -1.31 7.89 3.82
N ALA A 253 -1.48 9.01 3.09
CA ALA A 253 -2.23 9.03 1.84
C ALA A 253 -1.54 8.22 0.72
N GLN A 254 -0.22 8.30 0.58
CA GLN A 254 0.55 7.55 -0.41
C GLN A 254 0.47 6.03 -0.16
N GLN A 255 0.57 5.59 1.09
CA GLN A 255 0.43 4.18 1.45
C GLN A 255 -1.01 3.68 1.26
N ALA A 256 -2.03 4.50 1.58
CA ALA A 256 -3.43 4.16 1.27
C ALA A 256 -3.72 4.06 -0.24
N ILE A 257 -3.06 4.87 -1.07
CA ILE A 257 -3.11 4.75 -2.54
C ILE A 257 -2.46 3.44 -3.01
N VAL A 258 -1.30 3.06 -2.46
CA VAL A 258 -0.64 1.78 -2.77
C VAL A 258 -1.54 0.58 -2.41
N LEU A 259 -2.20 0.61 -1.25
CA LEU A 259 -3.10 -0.46 -0.81
C LEU A 259 -4.37 -0.55 -1.68
N SER A 260 -5.01 0.60 -1.95
CA SER A 260 -6.27 0.65 -2.73
C SER A 260 -6.09 0.36 -4.22
N LEU A 261 -4.91 0.60 -4.78
CA LEU A 261 -4.55 0.17 -6.14
C LEU A 261 -4.19 -1.33 -6.26
N GLY A 262 -4.26 -2.10 -5.16
CA GLY A 262 -3.90 -3.53 -5.16
C GLY A 262 -2.43 -3.79 -5.49
N MET A 263 -1.54 -2.82 -5.24
CA MET A 263 -0.11 -2.96 -5.49
C MET A 263 0.59 -3.87 -4.46
N GLU A 264 -0.08 -4.14 -3.33
CA GLU A 264 0.35 -5.06 -2.29
C GLU A 264 -0.63 -6.25 -2.24
N LYS A 265 -0.12 -7.49 -2.32
CA LYS A 265 -0.92 -8.73 -2.35
C LYS A 265 -1.78 -8.82 -1.07
N PRO A 266 -3.13 -8.95 -1.16
CA PRO A 266 -4.01 -8.93 0.01
C PRO A 266 -3.62 -10.00 1.04
N ARG A 267 -3.38 -9.57 2.29
CA ARG A 267 -3.08 -10.45 3.43
C ARG A 267 -4.37 -10.92 4.12
N LYS A 268 -4.24 -11.91 5.02
CA LYS A 268 -5.33 -12.38 5.91
C LYS A 268 -5.99 -11.23 6.71
N ASP A 269 -5.25 -10.17 7.02
CA ASP A 269 -5.68 -8.96 7.77
C ASP A 269 -5.93 -7.73 6.87
N TYR A 270 -6.21 -7.93 5.58
CA TYR A 270 -6.45 -6.83 4.62
C TYR A 270 -7.64 -5.94 4.99
N LYS A 271 -8.72 -6.49 5.57
CA LYS A 271 -9.92 -5.72 5.93
C LYS A 271 -9.63 -4.75 7.07
N GLU A 272 -8.89 -5.23 8.05
CA GLU A 272 -8.47 -4.49 9.25
C GLU A 272 -7.42 -3.43 8.89
N LEU A 273 -6.51 -3.74 7.96
CA LEU A 273 -5.56 -2.79 7.38
C LEU A 273 -6.26 -1.67 6.58
N VAL A 274 -7.28 -1.99 5.77
CA VAL A 274 -8.11 -0.99 5.08
C VAL A 274 -8.90 -0.15 6.09
N GLY A 275 -9.53 -0.78 7.10
CA GLY A 275 -10.22 -0.06 8.18
C GLY A 275 -9.31 0.88 8.96
N HIS A 276 -8.04 0.50 9.15
CA HIS A 276 -7.02 1.36 9.74
C HIS A 276 -6.64 2.54 8.88
N HIS A 277 -6.42 2.35 7.57
CA HIS A 277 -6.16 3.49 6.68
C HIS A 277 -7.36 4.44 6.57
N ILE A 278 -8.59 3.94 6.68
CA ILE A 278 -9.79 4.78 6.80
C ILE A 278 -9.73 5.59 8.12
N THR A 279 -9.58 4.94 9.27
CA THR A 279 -9.54 5.60 10.60
C THR A 279 -8.39 6.61 10.73
N THR A 280 -7.20 6.27 10.23
CA THR A 280 -6.04 7.19 10.27
C THR A 280 -6.20 8.38 9.35
N LEU A 281 -6.68 8.21 8.11
CA LEU A 281 -6.95 9.34 7.21
C LEU A 281 -8.06 10.25 7.77
N PHE A 282 -9.08 9.70 8.44
CA PHE A 282 -10.06 10.52 9.16
C PHE A 282 -9.45 11.27 10.35
N LEU A 283 -8.65 10.62 11.20
CA LEU A 283 -7.94 11.28 12.30
C LEU A 283 -7.06 12.45 11.80
N ILE A 284 -6.27 12.22 10.76
CA ILE A 284 -5.37 13.22 10.16
C ILE A 284 -6.18 14.38 9.58
N GLY A 285 -7.16 14.08 8.71
CA GLY A 285 -7.96 15.11 8.04
C GLY A 285 -8.79 15.96 9.02
N LEU A 286 -9.45 15.32 9.98
CA LEU A 286 -10.31 15.99 10.96
C LEU A 286 -9.48 16.77 12.00
N SER A 287 -8.40 16.20 12.54
CA SER A 287 -7.55 16.93 13.50
C SER A 287 -6.80 18.10 12.84
N TYR A 288 -6.44 18.00 11.55
CA TYR A 288 -5.95 19.16 10.80
C TYR A 288 -7.03 20.25 10.64
N ARG A 289 -8.22 19.87 10.14
CA ARG A 289 -9.36 20.77 9.84
C ARG A 289 -9.96 21.43 11.08
N PHE A 290 -9.97 20.76 12.21
CA PHE A 290 -10.56 21.22 13.48
C PHE A 290 -9.50 21.48 14.56
N HIS A 291 -8.25 21.79 14.16
CA HIS A 291 -7.17 22.26 15.04
C HIS A 291 -6.63 21.33 16.14
N PHE A 292 -7.13 20.09 16.27
CA PHE A 292 -6.61 19.07 17.21
C PHE A 292 -5.25 18.47 16.76
N THR A 293 -4.43 19.21 16.01
CA THR A 293 -3.17 18.74 15.42
C THR A 293 -2.11 18.34 16.44
N PHE A 294 -2.17 18.86 17.67
CA PHE A 294 -1.31 18.44 18.79
C PHE A 294 -1.59 17.00 19.24
N MET A 295 -2.87 16.61 19.27
CA MET A 295 -3.29 15.23 19.49
C MET A 295 -2.87 14.33 18.31
N GLY A 296 -3.02 14.84 17.08
CA GLY A 296 -2.52 14.17 15.88
C GLY A 296 -1.00 13.93 15.89
N LEU A 297 -0.20 14.88 16.40
CA LEU A 297 1.25 14.71 16.56
C LEU A 297 1.59 13.62 17.58
N ALA A 298 0.93 13.59 18.73
CA ALA A 298 1.14 12.53 19.73
C ALA A 298 0.79 11.14 19.18
N VAL A 299 -0.28 11.04 18.37
CA VAL A 299 -0.64 9.81 17.64
C VAL A 299 0.44 9.45 16.60
N TYR A 300 0.92 10.40 15.77
CA TYR A 300 2.01 10.13 14.83
C TYR A 300 3.27 9.61 15.53
N VAL A 301 3.77 10.30 16.56
CA VAL A 301 5.03 9.93 17.24
C VAL A 301 4.95 8.54 17.88
N THR A 302 3.83 8.20 18.53
CA THR A 302 3.64 6.83 19.06
C THR A 302 3.59 5.78 17.96
N HIS A 303 2.99 6.09 16.82
CA HIS A 303 2.75 5.13 15.75
C HIS A 303 4.00 4.90 14.88
N ASP A 304 4.71 5.97 14.50
CA ASP A 304 5.96 5.91 13.72
C ASP A 304 7.04 5.10 14.46
N ILE A 305 7.25 5.38 15.76
CA ILE A 305 8.31 4.74 16.56
C ILE A 305 8.01 3.25 16.77
N SER A 306 6.75 2.87 16.99
CA SER A 306 6.40 1.45 17.13
C SER A 306 6.53 0.69 15.80
N ASP A 307 6.19 1.33 14.68
CA ASP A 307 6.27 0.70 13.36
C ASP A 307 7.72 0.60 12.86
N PHE A 308 8.62 1.50 13.29
CA PHE A 308 10.07 1.29 13.17
C PHE A 308 10.49 -0.03 13.83
N PHE A 309 10.11 -0.25 15.09
CA PHE A 309 10.45 -1.49 15.82
C PHE A 309 9.81 -2.74 15.21
N LEU A 310 8.58 -2.65 14.69
CA LEU A 310 7.91 -3.74 13.96
C LEU A 310 8.67 -4.09 12.66
N ALA A 311 8.96 -3.08 11.85
CA ALA A 311 9.59 -3.26 10.55
C ALA A 311 11.04 -3.77 10.67
N THR A 312 11.81 -3.25 11.63
CA THR A 312 13.15 -3.76 11.96
C THR A 312 13.11 -5.18 12.52
N SER A 313 12.15 -5.53 13.38
CA SER A 313 11.99 -6.89 13.90
C SER A 313 11.71 -7.89 12.76
N LYS A 314 10.78 -7.58 11.85
CA LYS A 314 10.54 -8.41 10.65
C LYS A 314 11.75 -8.47 9.72
N THR A 315 12.50 -7.38 9.58
CA THR A 315 13.75 -7.33 8.81
C THR A 315 14.83 -8.24 9.39
N LEU A 316 15.00 -8.28 10.71
CA LEU A 316 15.92 -9.21 11.38
C LEU A 316 15.47 -10.67 11.20
N ASN A 317 14.15 -10.94 11.25
CA ASN A 317 13.61 -12.29 11.03
C ASN A 317 13.86 -12.76 9.59
N TYR A 318 13.70 -11.90 8.58
CA TYR A 318 14.01 -12.24 7.21
C TYR A 318 15.52 -12.48 6.95
N LEU A 319 16.39 -11.90 7.76
CA LEU A 319 17.84 -12.12 7.73
C LEU A 319 18.30 -13.30 8.61
N ASP A 320 17.35 -14.00 9.25
CA ASP A 320 17.60 -15.17 10.09
C ASP A 320 18.65 -14.87 11.21
N HIS A 321 18.62 -13.63 11.74
CA HIS A 321 19.67 -13.04 12.58
C HIS A 321 19.57 -13.44 14.08
N PRO A 322 20.68 -13.73 14.80
CA PRO A 322 20.63 -14.23 16.19
C PRO A 322 19.97 -13.29 17.20
N LEU A 323 19.85 -11.99 16.91
CA LEU A 323 19.16 -11.03 17.78
C LEU A 323 17.63 -11.03 17.64
N VAL A 324 17.02 -11.86 16.77
CA VAL A 324 15.56 -11.88 16.53
C VAL A 324 14.77 -12.04 17.83
N GLY A 325 15.10 -13.03 18.67
CA GLY A 325 14.39 -13.28 19.94
C GLY A 325 14.43 -12.09 20.91
N PRO A 326 15.61 -11.62 21.34
CA PRO A 326 15.76 -10.46 22.21
C PRO A 326 15.11 -9.19 21.64
N TYR A 327 15.27 -8.94 20.34
CA TYR A 327 14.71 -7.75 19.69
C TYR A 327 13.18 -7.82 19.56
N PHE A 328 12.61 -8.99 19.29
CA PHE A 328 11.17 -9.21 19.28
C PHE A 328 10.55 -9.02 20.68
N GLY A 329 11.22 -9.51 21.73
CA GLY A 329 10.82 -9.24 23.12
C GLY A 329 10.81 -7.75 23.46
N PHE A 330 11.87 -7.01 23.08
CA PHE A 330 11.93 -5.56 23.22
C PHE A 330 10.83 -4.84 22.42
N PHE A 331 10.58 -5.26 21.18
CA PHE A 331 9.49 -4.75 20.34
C PHE A 331 8.12 -4.89 21.01
N ILE A 332 7.82 -6.01 21.67
CA ILE A 332 6.55 -6.18 22.41
C ILE A 332 6.40 -5.13 23.51
N VAL A 333 7.46 -4.88 24.28
CA VAL A 333 7.46 -3.86 25.35
C VAL A 333 7.25 -2.46 24.76
N ALA A 334 7.99 -2.12 23.69
CA ALA A 334 7.84 -0.84 23.00
C ALA A 334 6.44 -0.66 22.39
N TRP A 335 5.87 -1.70 21.79
CA TRP A 335 4.49 -1.69 21.28
C TRP A 335 3.48 -1.45 22.41
N CYS A 336 3.57 -2.20 23.52
CA CYS A 336 2.68 -2.03 24.66
C CYS A 336 2.74 -0.62 25.28
N TYR A 337 3.94 -0.03 25.37
CA TYR A 337 4.09 1.35 25.84
C TYR A 337 3.51 2.38 24.85
N LEU A 338 3.93 2.33 23.59
CA LEU A 338 3.60 3.34 22.59
C LEU A 338 2.15 3.23 22.08
N ARG A 339 1.70 2.02 21.70
CA ARG A 339 0.39 1.79 21.06
C ARG A 339 -0.76 1.61 22.05
N HIS A 340 -0.47 1.29 23.32
CA HIS A 340 -1.51 1.08 24.33
C HIS A 340 -1.42 2.03 25.51
N TYR A 341 -0.32 2.05 26.27
CA TYR A 341 -0.26 2.90 27.46
C TYR A 341 -0.43 4.39 27.11
N LEU A 342 0.35 4.91 26.17
CA LEU A 342 0.24 6.33 25.77
C LEU A 342 -1.08 6.65 25.06
N ASN A 343 -1.62 5.73 24.24
CA ASN A 343 -2.93 5.93 23.62
C ASN A 343 -4.09 5.91 24.63
N LEU A 344 -3.98 5.10 25.71
CA LEU A 344 -4.92 5.12 26.83
C LEU A 344 -4.78 6.38 27.69
N VAL A 345 -3.58 6.93 27.85
CA VAL A 345 -3.37 8.24 28.51
C VAL A 345 -4.01 9.38 27.69
N ILE A 346 -3.86 9.36 26.36
CA ILE A 346 -4.52 10.31 25.45
C ILE A 346 -6.05 10.18 25.56
N LEU A 347 -6.60 8.95 25.47
CA LEU A 347 -8.03 8.68 25.67
C LEU A 347 -8.54 9.11 27.05
N TRP A 348 -7.76 8.89 28.12
CA TRP A 348 -8.13 9.32 29.47
C TRP A 348 -8.23 10.85 29.58
N SER A 349 -7.32 11.58 28.93
CA SER A 349 -7.38 13.05 28.87
C SER A 349 -8.59 13.56 28.09
N GLU A 350 -9.08 12.83 27.09
CA GLU A 350 -10.30 13.20 26.35
C GLU A 350 -11.51 13.25 27.30
N PHE A 351 -11.64 12.29 28.23
CA PHE A 351 -12.73 12.27 29.22
C PHE A 351 -12.57 13.28 30.36
N ASN A 352 -11.33 13.58 30.79
CA ASN A 352 -11.08 14.38 32.00
C ASN A 352 -10.69 15.84 31.72
N GLU A 353 -9.93 16.09 30.65
CA GLU A 353 -9.28 17.37 30.36
C GLU A 353 -9.95 18.13 29.20
N PHE A 354 -10.51 17.43 28.20
CA PHE A 354 -11.11 18.07 27.01
C PHE A 354 -12.19 19.10 27.37
N LYS A 355 -13.04 18.80 28.36
CA LYS A 355 -14.13 19.70 28.79
C LYS A 355 -13.70 20.74 29.84
N THR A 356 -12.51 20.61 30.43
CA THR A 356 -12.06 21.40 31.60
C THR A 356 -10.87 22.32 31.30
N VAL A 357 -10.03 21.98 30.32
CA VAL A 357 -8.84 22.77 29.92
C VAL A 357 -9.17 23.68 28.73
N GLY A 358 -9.27 24.98 29.00
CA GLY A 358 -9.65 26.00 28.01
C GLY A 358 -11.14 25.97 27.63
N PRO A 359 -11.62 26.92 26.81
CA PRO A 359 -13.05 27.06 26.53
C PRO A 359 -13.69 25.79 25.93
N TYR A 360 -14.98 25.60 26.20
CA TYR A 360 -15.79 24.50 25.70
C TYR A 360 -17.07 25.06 25.08
N GLU A 361 -16.93 25.55 23.85
CA GLU A 361 -17.97 26.21 23.07
C GLU A 361 -17.76 25.91 21.57
N LEU A 362 -18.83 25.98 20.79
CA LEU A 362 -18.76 25.91 19.33
C LEU A 362 -18.92 27.32 18.74
N ASN A 363 -17.82 27.87 18.20
CA ASN A 363 -17.83 29.18 17.55
C ASN A 363 -17.05 29.10 16.23
N TRP A 364 -17.78 29.25 15.11
CA TRP A 364 -17.24 29.12 13.76
C TRP A 364 -16.36 30.30 13.34
N GLU A 365 -16.60 31.50 13.88
CA GLU A 365 -15.82 32.71 13.58
C GLU A 365 -14.48 32.69 14.30
N THR A 366 -14.48 32.34 15.59
CA THR A 366 -13.24 32.17 16.35
C THR A 366 -12.54 30.85 16.03
N GLY A 367 -13.13 29.95 15.24
CA GLY A 367 -12.58 28.64 14.89
C GLY A 367 -12.45 27.71 16.10
N GLN A 368 -13.30 27.92 17.11
CA GLN A 368 -13.36 27.15 18.34
C GLN A 368 -14.31 25.97 18.13
N TYR A 369 -13.76 24.76 18.08
CA TYR A 369 -14.53 23.54 17.77
C TYR A 369 -14.64 22.55 18.94
N LYS A 370 -14.22 22.91 20.16
CA LYS A 370 -14.37 22.07 21.37
C LYS A 370 -15.81 22.03 21.85
N CYS A 371 -16.55 21.01 21.42
CA CYS A 371 -17.95 20.78 21.78
C CYS A 371 -18.26 19.28 21.89
N ASP A 372 -19.49 18.91 22.27
CA ASP A 372 -19.82 17.49 22.45
C ASP A 372 -19.70 16.70 21.12
N LEU A 373 -20.04 17.32 19.99
CA LEU A 373 -19.87 16.69 18.67
C LEU A 373 -18.40 16.39 18.35
N SER A 374 -17.48 17.32 18.63
CA SER A 374 -16.04 17.06 18.41
C SER A 374 -15.56 15.94 19.32
N HIS A 375 -15.92 16.01 20.61
CA HIS A 375 -15.54 15.07 21.66
C HIS A 375 -15.98 13.63 21.35
N TYR A 376 -17.21 13.44 20.85
CA TYR A 376 -17.67 12.12 20.43
C TYR A 376 -16.92 11.61 19.19
N ILE A 377 -16.56 12.48 18.23
CA ILE A 377 -15.83 12.09 17.01
C ILE A 377 -14.35 11.75 17.32
N SER A 378 -13.65 12.57 18.10
CA SER A 378 -12.28 12.30 18.58
C SER A 378 -12.23 10.99 19.38
N THR A 379 -13.12 10.85 20.37
CA THR A 379 -13.22 9.63 21.20
C THR A 379 -13.49 8.41 20.33
N ALA A 380 -14.48 8.44 19.42
CA ALA A 380 -14.81 7.29 18.59
C ALA A 380 -13.66 6.86 17.68
N LEU A 381 -12.93 7.81 17.08
CA LEU A 381 -11.79 7.52 16.20
C LEU A 381 -10.58 6.99 16.99
N LEU A 382 -10.30 7.52 18.18
CA LEU A 382 -9.22 7.03 19.04
C LEU A 382 -9.54 5.66 19.67
N VAL A 383 -10.80 5.40 20.02
CA VAL A 383 -11.27 4.06 20.45
C VAL A 383 -11.20 3.06 19.30
N ALA A 384 -11.57 3.45 18.08
CA ALA A 384 -11.40 2.59 16.90
C ALA A 384 -9.92 2.29 16.62
N LEU A 385 -9.03 3.28 16.74
CA LEU A 385 -7.58 3.11 16.63
C LEU A 385 -7.03 2.18 17.73
N GLN A 386 -7.49 2.33 18.98
CA GLN A 386 -7.12 1.45 20.09
C GLN A 386 -7.60 0.01 19.87
N GLY A 387 -8.83 -0.18 19.36
CA GLY A 387 -9.36 -1.51 19.02
C GLY A 387 -8.54 -2.21 17.93
N LEU A 388 -8.13 -1.49 16.89
CA LEU A 388 -7.22 -1.99 15.86
C LEU A 388 -5.84 -2.32 16.43
N ASN A 389 -5.27 -1.44 17.25
CA ASN A 389 -4.00 -1.71 17.93
C ASN A 389 -4.08 -2.98 18.80
N LEU A 390 -5.19 -3.20 19.52
CA LEU A 390 -5.42 -4.41 20.34
C LEU A 390 -5.58 -5.67 19.46
N PHE A 391 -6.20 -5.55 18.29
CA PHE A 391 -6.26 -6.63 17.30
C PHE A 391 -4.85 -7.04 16.85
N TRP A 392 -3.94 -6.13 16.52
CA TRP A 392 -2.56 -6.53 16.19
C TRP A 392 -1.79 -7.06 17.40
N LEU A 393 -2.00 -6.52 18.61
CA LEU A 393 -1.40 -7.06 19.84
C LEU A 393 -1.74 -8.54 20.04
N TYR A 394 -3.00 -8.94 19.84
CA TYR A 394 -3.40 -10.35 19.95
C TYR A 394 -2.54 -11.28 19.07
N TYR A 395 -2.28 -10.89 17.82
CA TYR A 395 -1.40 -11.67 16.94
C TYR A 395 0.07 -11.60 17.36
N ILE A 396 0.56 -10.43 17.79
CA ILE A 396 1.94 -10.27 18.30
C ILE A 396 2.18 -11.20 19.50
N LEU A 397 1.25 -11.26 20.46
CA LEU A 397 1.30 -12.16 21.61
C LEU A 397 1.13 -13.64 21.20
N ARG A 398 0.32 -13.94 20.18
CA ARG A 398 0.17 -15.30 19.63
C ARG A 398 1.44 -15.80 18.93
N ILE A 399 2.17 -14.92 18.26
CA ILE A 399 3.52 -15.19 17.72
C ILE A 399 4.53 -15.36 18.87
N ALA A 400 4.49 -14.51 19.89
CA ALA A 400 5.36 -14.64 21.07
C ALA A 400 5.15 -15.98 21.80
N TYR A 401 3.90 -16.41 21.96
CA TYR A 401 3.57 -17.73 22.49
C TYR A 401 4.17 -18.85 21.63
N ARG A 402 4.01 -18.81 20.30
CA ARG A 402 4.64 -19.80 19.39
C ARG A 402 6.16 -19.83 19.50
N PHE A 403 6.79 -18.66 19.52
CA PHE A 403 8.24 -18.53 19.64
C PHE A 403 8.76 -19.13 20.95
N LEU A 404 8.11 -18.83 22.08
CA LEU A 404 8.52 -19.31 23.41
C LEU A 404 8.26 -20.82 23.63
N PHE A 405 7.14 -21.35 23.14
CA PHE A 405 6.74 -22.74 23.42
C PHE A 405 7.14 -23.75 22.34
N TYR A 406 7.41 -23.30 21.11
CA TYR A 406 7.73 -24.18 19.97
C TYR A 406 9.02 -23.82 19.22
N ASN A 407 9.73 -22.75 19.61
CA ASN A 407 10.90 -22.18 18.90
C ASN A 407 10.61 -21.76 17.44
N VAL A 408 9.33 -21.60 17.07
CA VAL A 408 8.90 -21.18 15.71
C VAL A 408 8.70 -19.66 15.70
N ALA A 409 9.52 -18.96 14.91
CA ALA A 409 9.47 -17.49 14.73
C ALA A 409 8.58 -17.04 13.54
N GLU A 410 7.75 -17.94 13.02
CA GLU A 410 6.91 -17.73 11.84
C GLU A 410 5.60 -17.00 12.21
N ASP A 411 5.30 -15.93 11.48
CA ASP A 411 4.08 -15.14 11.64
C ASP A 411 2.95 -15.81 10.85
N ASP A 412 1.90 -16.26 11.56
CA ASP A 412 0.71 -16.97 11.03
C ASP A 412 -0.02 -16.21 9.89
N ARG A 413 0.28 -14.90 9.74
CA ARG A 413 -0.13 -14.05 8.61
C ARG A 413 0.70 -14.31 7.34
N SER A 414 2.01 -14.55 7.49
CA SER A 414 2.92 -14.94 6.40
C SER A 414 2.91 -16.44 6.07
N ASP A 415 2.38 -17.33 6.92
CA ASP A 415 2.21 -18.75 6.55
C ASP A 415 1.45 -18.94 5.21
N ASN A 416 0.58 -17.98 4.87
CA ASN A 416 -0.11 -17.96 3.58
C ASN A 416 0.76 -17.44 2.44
N ASP A 417 1.59 -16.41 2.68
CA ASP A 417 2.62 -16.00 1.72
C ASP A 417 3.56 -17.19 1.44
N GLU A 418 4.00 -17.93 2.46
CA GLU A 418 4.97 -19.03 2.34
C GLU A 418 4.39 -20.27 1.65
N ASN A 419 3.16 -20.68 1.97
CA ASN A 419 2.49 -21.79 1.28
C ASN A 419 2.14 -21.43 -0.18
N GLU A 420 1.61 -20.23 -0.44
CA GLU A 420 1.41 -19.76 -1.82
C GLU A 420 2.75 -19.56 -2.56
N LEU A 421 3.86 -19.31 -1.86
CA LEU A 421 5.19 -19.27 -2.47
C LEU A 421 5.73 -20.64 -2.83
N ALA A 422 5.41 -21.68 -2.06
CA ALA A 422 5.68 -23.06 -2.46
C ALA A 422 4.85 -23.43 -3.70
N GLU A 423 3.61 -22.94 -3.81
CA GLU A 423 2.77 -23.13 -4.99
C GLU A 423 3.23 -22.31 -6.21
N GLU A 424 3.55 -21.02 -6.06
CA GLU A 424 4.13 -20.17 -7.12
C GLU A 424 5.45 -20.77 -7.63
N GLN A 425 6.36 -21.20 -6.74
CA GLN A 425 7.61 -21.87 -7.14
C GLN A 425 7.37 -23.22 -7.84
N ARG A 426 6.36 -23.98 -7.41
CA ARG A 426 5.95 -25.24 -8.06
C ARG A 426 5.36 -24.98 -9.45
N LEU A 427 4.56 -23.93 -9.61
CA LEU A 427 3.99 -23.51 -10.91
C LEU A 427 5.07 -22.99 -11.86
N ASP A 428 6.01 -22.17 -11.39
CA ASP A 428 7.19 -21.73 -12.15
C ASP A 428 8.06 -22.93 -12.57
N ALA A 429 8.30 -23.89 -11.67
CA ALA A 429 9.05 -25.11 -11.98
C ALA A 429 8.33 -26.00 -13.01
N LEU A 430 7.01 -26.16 -12.91
CA LEU A 430 6.19 -26.88 -13.89
C LEU A 430 6.20 -26.18 -15.26
N ALA A 431 6.11 -24.84 -15.28
CA ALA A 431 6.18 -24.04 -16.50
C ALA A 431 7.58 -24.12 -17.15
N ALA A 432 8.65 -24.08 -16.36
CA ALA A 432 10.02 -24.27 -16.85
C ALA A 432 10.28 -25.70 -17.36
N ALA A 433 9.63 -26.70 -16.77
CA ALA A 433 9.64 -28.09 -17.23
C ALA A 433 8.70 -28.36 -18.44
N GLY A 434 7.94 -27.36 -18.90
CA GLY A 434 6.99 -27.49 -20.01
C GLY A 434 5.74 -28.34 -19.71
N ALA A 435 5.48 -28.65 -18.44
CA ALA A 435 4.36 -29.49 -18.03
C ALA A 435 3.07 -28.67 -17.89
N THR A 436 2.02 -29.04 -18.63
CA THR A 436 0.67 -28.49 -18.41
C THR A 436 0.12 -28.97 -17.06
N PRO A 437 -0.42 -28.08 -16.20
CA PRO A 437 -0.91 -28.47 -14.89
C PRO A 437 -2.13 -29.40 -15.01
N LEU A 438 -2.07 -30.53 -14.32
CA LEU A 438 -3.25 -31.38 -14.11
C LEU A 438 -4.23 -30.65 -13.18
N PRO A 439 -5.55 -30.65 -13.47
CA PRO A 439 -6.53 -30.04 -12.59
C PRO A 439 -6.55 -30.76 -11.25
N ALA A 440 -6.49 -29.99 -10.15
CA ALA A 440 -6.55 -30.54 -8.80
C ALA A 440 -7.85 -31.34 -8.61
N ARG A 441 -7.73 -32.61 -8.22
CA ARG A 441 -8.89 -33.40 -7.78
C ARG A 441 -9.43 -32.75 -6.51
N ARG A 442 -10.61 -32.12 -6.61
CA ARG A 442 -11.46 -31.90 -5.43
C ARG A 442 -11.88 -33.27 -4.91
N CYS A 443 -11.31 -33.69 -3.79
CA CYS A 443 -12.05 -34.55 -2.89
C CYS A 443 -13.22 -33.72 -2.34
N TYR A 444 -14.41 -34.30 -2.35
CA TYR A 444 -15.61 -33.76 -1.70
C TYR A 444 -15.65 -34.20 -0.24
#